data_AF-A0A352W772-F1
#
_entry.id   AF-A0A352W772-F1
#
_cell.length_a   1.000
_cell.length_b   1.000
_cell.length_c   1.000
_cell.angle_alpha   90.00
_cell.angle_beta   90.00
_cell.angle_gamma   90.00
#
_symmetry.space_group_name_H-M   'P 1'
#
loop_
_entity.id
_entity.type
_entity.pdbx_description
1 polymer ?
#
loop_
_entity_poly.entity_id
_entity_poly.type
_entity_poly.pdbx_seq_one_letter_code
_entity_poly.pdbx_strand_id
1 'polypeptide(L)'
;VYWCAACETALAEAEIEYDDHKSYSVYVKFAVRDGKGKLPEKDTYVVIWTTTPWTLPANVAICLHPEFEYTLLDNGQEKLLVAAE
;
A
#
# COMPACT_ATOMS: atom_id res chain seq x y z
N VAL A 1 16.07 -8.28 8.02
CA VAL A 1 17.15 -7.73 8.87
C VAL A 1 16.63 -6.43 9.45
N TYR A 2 16.63 -6.28 10.78
CA TYR A 2 16.35 -5.01 11.42
C TYR A 2 17.59 -4.13 11.34
N TRP A 3 17.44 -2.87 10.96
CA TRP A 3 18.56 -1.93 10.83
C TRP A 3 18.33 -0.75 11.78
N CYS A 4 19.29 -0.51 12.67
CA CYS A 4 19.30 0.66 13.54
C CYS A 4 20.07 1.79 12.86
N ALA A 5 19.38 2.82 12.38
CA ALA A 5 20.05 3.96 11.74
C ALA A 5 20.96 4.75 12.70
N ALA A 6 20.67 4.74 14.01
CA ALA A 6 21.49 5.40 15.03
C ALA A 6 22.74 4.59 15.44
N CYS A 7 22.64 3.26 15.39
CA CYS A 7 23.70 2.33 15.75
C CYS A 7 24.58 1.96 14.53
N GLU A 8 24.09 2.27 13.33
CA GLU A 8 24.72 1.98 12.04
C GLU A 8 25.00 0.48 11.82
N THR A 9 24.15 -0.39 12.39
CA THR A 9 24.30 -1.84 12.30
C THR A 9 22.95 -2.55 12.19
N ALA A 10 23.02 -3.80 11.73
CA ALA A 10 21.93 -4.74 11.85
C ALA A 10 21.74 -5.15 13.32
N LEU A 11 20.49 -5.36 13.71
CA LEU A 11 20.10 -5.88 15.02
C LEU A 11 19.54 -7.31 14.88
N ALA A 12 19.85 -8.14 15.87
CA ALA A 12 19.19 -9.42 16.06
C ALA A 12 17.79 -9.22 16.66
N GLU A 13 16.89 -10.19 16.48
CA GLU A 13 15.54 -10.14 17.04
C GLU A 13 15.55 -10.00 18.57
N ALA A 14 16.53 -10.62 19.24
CA ALA A 14 16.71 -10.51 20.69
C ALA A 14 17.09 -9.10 21.18
N GLU A 15 17.48 -8.19 20.29
CA GLU A 15 17.82 -6.80 20.60
C GLU A 15 16.65 -5.83 20.36
N ILE A 16 15.49 -6.34 19.90
CA ILE A 16 14.32 -5.51 19.59
C ILE A 16 13.41 -5.39 20.81
N GLU A 17 13.14 -4.15 21.20
CA GLU A 17 12.14 -3.78 22.18
C GLU A 17 11.00 -3.00 21.50
N TYR A 18 9.76 -3.21 21.95
CA TYR A 18 8.59 -2.55 21.38
C TYR A 18 8.11 -1.42 22.29
N ASP A 19 7.82 -0.27 21.70
CA ASP A 19 7.25 0.89 22.35
C ASP A 19 6.19 1.53 21.44
N ASP A 20 5.31 2.34 22.02
CA ASP A 20 4.29 3.08 21.30
C ASP A 20 4.94 4.17 20.43
N HIS A 21 4.65 4.11 19.13
CA HIS A 21 5.12 5.08 18.16
C HIS A 21 3.96 5.68 17.36
N LYS A 22 3.93 7.01 17.24
CA LYS A 22 2.95 7.71 16.41
C LYS A 22 3.37 7.65 14.95
N SER A 23 2.62 6.90 14.15
CA SER A 23 2.83 6.79 12.72
C SER A 23 1.76 7.54 11.94
N TYR A 24 2.08 7.96 10.72
CA TYR A 24 1.05 8.41 9.78
C TYR A 24 0.21 7.21 9.35
N SER A 25 -1.07 7.43 9.07
CA SER A 25 -1.95 6.44 8.45
C SER A 25 -2.52 7.09 7.20
N VAL A 26 -2.06 6.65 6.03
CA VAL A 26 -2.38 7.31 4.75
C VAL A 26 -2.94 6.34 3.73
N TYR A 27 -3.83 6.86 2.89
CA TYR A 27 -4.36 6.19 1.72
C TYR A 27 -3.82 6.86 0.47
N VAL A 28 -3.32 6.07 -0.47
CA VAL A 28 -2.68 6.56 -1.71
C VAL A 28 -3.36 5.92 -2.91
N LYS A 29 -3.72 6.74 -3.90
CA LYS A 29 -4.33 6.31 -5.15
C LYS A 29 -3.27 6.11 -6.23
N PHE A 30 -3.22 4.93 -6.83
CA PHE A 30 -2.40 4.61 -8.00
C PHE A 30 -3.27 4.52 -9.24
N ALA A 31 -3.05 5.39 -10.21
CA ALA A 31 -3.81 5.39 -11.45
C ALA A 31 -3.56 4.10 -12.25
N VAL A 32 -4.64 3.47 -12.72
CA VAL A 32 -4.58 2.31 -13.61
C VAL A 32 -4.19 2.79 -15.00
N ARG A 33 -3.02 2.35 -15.48
CA ARG A 33 -2.53 2.65 -16.84
C ARG A 33 -2.84 1.55 -17.86
N ASP A 34 -2.77 0.31 -17.42
CA ASP A 34 -3.10 -0.88 -18.21
C ASP A 34 -4.01 -1.76 -17.34
N GLY A 35 -5.28 -1.79 -17.70
CA GLY A 35 -6.29 -2.55 -16.98
C GLY A 35 -6.28 -4.05 -17.29
N LYS A 36 -5.46 -4.50 -18.25
CA LYS A 36 -5.37 -5.90 -18.73
C LYS A 36 -6.73 -6.50 -19.11
N GLY A 37 -7.66 -5.67 -19.58
CA GLY A 37 -9.04 -6.06 -19.88
C GLY A 37 -9.90 -6.41 -18.65
N LYS A 38 -9.38 -6.24 -17.42
CA LYS A 38 -10.08 -6.49 -16.16
C LYS A 38 -10.57 -5.22 -15.48
N LEU A 39 -9.86 -4.12 -15.67
CA LEU A 39 -10.17 -2.83 -15.08
C LEU A 39 -10.33 -1.76 -16.18
N PRO A 40 -11.24 -0.79 -16.01
CA PRO A 40 -11.20 0.43 -16.80
C PRO A 40 -9.93 1.21 -16.50
N GLU A 41 -9.43 1.96 -17.48
CA GLU A 41 -8.21 2.78 -17.34
C GLU A 41 -8.55 4.24 -17.01
N LYS A 42 -9.63 4.75 -17.59
CA LYS A 42 -10.04 6.14 -17.38
C LYS A 42 -10.55 6.36 -15.96
N ASP A 43 -9.96 7.35 -15.29
CA ASP A 43 -10.30 7.81 -13.94
C ASP A 43 -10.39 6.66 -12.93
N THR A 44 -9.58 5.61 -13.12
CA THR A 44 -9.61 4.40 -12.29
C THR A 44 -8.33 4.29 -11.48
N TYR A 45 -8.47 4.00 -10.20
CA TYR A 45 -7.35 3.98 -9.26
C TYR A 45 -7.42 2.75 -8.36
N VAL A 46 -6.24 2.20 -8.04
CA VAL A 46 -6.07 1.23 -6.97
C VAL A 46 -5.69 1.99 -5.70
N VAL A 47 -6.45 1.79 -4.63
CA VAL A 47 -6.19 2.44 -3.34
C VAL A 47 -5.34 1.51 -2.48
N ILE A 48 -4.22 2.02 -1.99
CA ILE A 48 -3.41 1.32 -0.98
C ILE A 48 -3.44 2.08 0.34
N TRP A 49 -3.26 1.36 1.43
CA TRP A 49 -3.04 1.91 2.77
C TRP A 49 -1.61 1.62 3.22
N THR A 50 -0.97 2.58 3.89
CA THR A 50 0.34 2.37 4.51
C THR A 50 0.54 3.27 5.73
N THR A 51 1.32 2.78 6.70
CA THR A 51 1.82 3.58 7.82
C THR A 51 3.24 4.09 7.64
N THR A 52 3.90 3.72 6.55
CA THR A 52 5.28 4.10 6.22
C THR A 52 5.35 4.86 4.89
N PRO A 53 4.92 6.13 4.82
CA PRO A 53 4.93 6.91 3.57
C PRO A 53 6.30 6.98 2.89
N TRP A 54 7.38 6.92 3.68
CA TRP A 54 8.76 6.97 3.19
C TRP A 54 9.14 5.78 2.29
N THR A 55 8.36 4.69 2.29
CA THR A 55 8.59 3.53 1.39
C THR A 55 7.91 3.69 0.02
N LEU A 56 7.02 4.67 -0.16
CA LEU A 56 6.30 4.90 -1.42
C LEU A 56 7.22 5.18 -2.62
N PRO A 57 8.33 5.94 -2.51
CA PRO A 57 9.23 6.17 -3.64
C PRO A 57 9.88 4.90 -4.20
N ALA A 58 9.96 3.84 -3.40
CA ALA A 58 10.50 2.54 -3.79
C ALA A 58 9.41 1.52 -4.17
N ASN A 59 8.18 1.96 -4.45
CA ASN A 59 7.11 1.07 -4.89
C ASN A 59 7.45 0.41 -6.24
N VAL A 60 7.30 -0.92 -6.31
CA VAL A 60 7.54 -1.71 -7.52
C VAL A 60 6.30 -2.45 -8.02
N ALA A 61 5.33 -2.70 -7.13
CA ALA A 61 4.12 -3.45 -7.43
C ALA A 61 3.02 -3.17 -6.40
N ILE A 62 1.79 -3.55 -6.76
CA ILE A 62 0.66 -3.68 -5.85
C ILE A 62 0.29 -5.16 -5.78
N CYS A 63 0.14 -5.68 -4.56
CA CYS A 63 -0.23 -7.07 -4.33
C CYS A 63 -1.73 -7.15 -3.99
N LEU A 64 -2.43 -8.08 -4.62
CA LEU A 64 -3.83 -8.40 -4.36
C LEU A 64 -3.92 -9.89 -4.00
N HIS A 65 -4.80 -10.25 -3.07
CA HIS A 65 -5.03 -11.63 -2.70
C HIS A 65 -5.92 -12.30 -3.76
N PRO A 66 -5.57 -13.49 -4.29
CA PRO A 66 -6.30 -14.09 -5.41
C PRO A 66 -7.73 -14.56 -5.05
N GLU A 67 -8.01 -14.79 -3.77
CA GLU A 67 -9.30 -15.28 -3.28
C GLU A 67 -10.22 -14.17 -2.76
N PHE A 68 -9.74 -12.93 -2.69
CA PHE A 68 -10.57 -11.81 -2.25
C PHE A 68 -11.37 -11.25 -3.42
N GLU A 69 -12.62 -10.89 -3.14
CA GLU A 69 -13.43 -10.15 -4.09
C GLU A 69 -13.04 -8.68 -4.04
N TYR A 70 -12.92 -8.06 -5.21
CA TYR A 70 -12.61 -6.64 -5.32
C TYR A 70 -13.70 -5.96 -6.15
N THR A 71 -14.16 -4.81 -5.67
CA THR A 71 -15.20 -4.01 -6.31
C THR A 71 -14.66 -2.65 -6.75
N LEU A 72 -15.26 -2.09 -7.78
CA LEU A 72 -15.03 -0.72 -8.22
C LEU A 72 -16.11 0.18 -7.63
N LEU A 73 -15.72 1.02 -6.68
CA LEU A 73 -16.57 2.10 -6.18
C LEU A 73 -16.51 3.27 -7.15
N ASP A 74 -17.63 3.62 -7.75
CA ASP A 74 -17.76 4.77 -8.65
C ASP A 74 -18.52 5.89 -7.95
N ASN A 75 -17.89 7.06 -7.80
CA ASN A 75 -18.50 8.25 -7.21
C ASN A 75 -18.92 9.30 -8.26
N GLY A 76 -18.91 8.93 -9.56
CA GLY A 76 -19.18 9.80 -10.69
C GLY A 76 -18.00 10.63 -11.18
N GLN A 77 -16.90 10.70 -10.41
CA GLN A 77 -15.66 11.39 -10.80
C GLN A 77 -14.52 10.39 -11.02
N GLU A 78 -14.42 9.38 -10.17
CA GLU A 78 -13.39 8.37 -10.21
C GLU A 78 -13.91 7.00 -9.77
N LYS A 79 -13.22 5.97 -10.23
CA LYS A 79 -13.46 4.57 -9.87
C LYS A 79 -12.32 4.08 -8.99
N LEU A 80 -12.66 3.59 -7.81
CA LEU A 80 -11.68 3.12 -6.83
C LEU A 80 -11.81 1.61 -6.67
N LEU A 81 -10.72 0.88 -6.92
CA LEU A 81 -10.64 -0.55 -6.63
C LEU A 81 -10.40 -0.76 -5.13
N VAL A 82 -11.34 -1.45 -4.48
CA VAL A 82 -11.29 -1.80 -3.06
C VAL A 82 -11.71 -3.26 -2.85
N ALA A 83 -11.27 -3.88 -1.76
CA ALA A 83 -11.75 -5.22 -1.39
C ALA A 83 -13.23 -5.16 -0.96
N ALA A 84 -14.00 -6.12 -1.43
CA ALA A 84 -15.40 -6.34 -1.08
C ALA A 84 -15.45 -7.45 -0.02
N GLU A 85 -15.29 -7.03 1.25
CA GLU A 85 -15.27 -7.87 2.46
C GLU A 85 -14.07 -8.84 2.59
#